data_AF-B8F4V4-F1
#
_entry.id   AF-B8F4V4-F1
#
_cell.length_a   1.000
_cell.length_b   1.000
_cell.length_c   1.000
_cell.angle_alpha   90.00
_cell.angle_beta   90.00
_cell.angle_gamma   90.00
#
_symmetry.space_group_name_H-M   'P 1'
#
loop_
_entity.id
_entity.type
_entity.pdbx_description
1 polymer ?
#
loop_
_entity_poly.entity_id
_entity_poly.type
_entity_poly.pdbx_seq_one_letter_code
_entity_poly.pdbx_strand_id
1 'polypeptide(L)' 'MDNTLLSLTHEQQQQAVQQIQQLVQQGISSGEAIAIVAQQLRDTHQKSEEK' A
#
# COMPACT_ATOMS: atom_id res chain seq x y z
N MET A 1 12.58 -5.88 -19.61
CA MET A 1 12.93 -5.17 -18.37
C MET A 1 11.64 -4.96 -17.61
N ASP A 2 11.37 -5.90 -16.71
CA ASP A 2 10.20 -6.00 -15.85
C ASP A 2 10.02 -4.73 -15.03
N ASN A 3 9.11 -3.89 -15.48
CA ASN A 3 8.73 -2.69 -14.76
C ASN A 3 7.24 -2.78 -14.46
N THR A 4 6.84 -3.85 -13.76
CA THR A 4 5.64 -3.88 -12.91
C THR A 4 5.83 -2.86 -11.78
N LEU A 5 6.05 -1.58 -12.13
CA LEU A 5 5.73 -0.49 -11.24
C LEU A 5 4.29 -0.75 -10.86
N LEU A 6 4.04 -1.02 -9.58
CA LEU A 6 2.70 -0.92 -9.03
C LEU A 6 2.24 0.50 -9.31
N SER A 7 1.60 0.72 -10.47
CA SER A 7 1.02 2.00 -10.83
C SER A 7 -0.25 2.11 -10.00
N LEU A 8 -0.03 2.49 -8.74
CA LEU A 8 -1.10 2.80 -7.81
C LEU A 8 -1.93 3.93 -8.42
N THR A 9 -3.24 3.74 -8.49
CA THR A 9 -4.15 4.84 -8.81
C THR A 9 -3.98 5.96 -7.78
N HIS A 10 -4.35 7.19 -8.11
CA HIS A 10 -4.35 8.29 -7.14
C HIS A 10 -5.18 7.97 -5.88
N GLU A 11 -6.22 7.14 -6.01
CA GLU A 11 -7.01 6.65 -4.89
C GLU A 11 -6.23 5.67 -4.01
N GLN A 12 -5.55 4.68 -4.60
CA GLN A 12 -4.74 3.72 -3.86
C GLN A 12 -3.57 4.41 -3.14
N GLN A 13 -2.96 5.43 -3.75
CA GLN A 13 -1.92 6.24 -3.10
C GLN A 13 -2.47 6.98 -1.87
N GLN A 14 -3.65 7.61 -1.98
CA GLN A 14 -4.29 8.29 -0.86
C GLN A 14 -4.69 7.31 0.25
N GLN A 15 -5.22 6.15 -0.12
CA GLN A 15 -5.58 5.11 0.85
C GLN A 15 -4.34 4.57 1.57
N ALA A 16 -3.23 4.37 0.85
CA ALA A 16 -1.97 3.93 1.43
C ALA A 16 -1.44 4.95 2.46
N VAL A 17 -1.44 6.23 2.10
CA VAL A 17 -0.99 7.31 3.01
C VAL A 17 -1.88 7.41 4.24
N GLN A 18 -3.21 7.34 4.09
CA GLN A 18 -4.14 7.37 5.21
C GLN A 18 -3.92 6.17 6.15
N GLN A 19 -3.76 4.96 5.61
CA GLN A 19 -3.47 3.77 6.41
C GLN A 19 -2.15 3.90 7.17
N ILE A 20 -1.07 4.37 6.52
CA ILE A 20 0.21 4.61 7.18
C ILE A 20 0.03 5.60 8.35
N GLN A 21 -0.68 6.71 8.11
CA GLN A 21 -0.92 7.71 9.16
C GLN A 21 -1.77 7.15 10.31
N GLN A 22 -2.76 6.31 10.04
CA GLN A 22 -3.56 5.66 11.08
C GLN A 22 -2.74 4.67 11.91
N LEU A 23 -1.87 3.88 11.27
CA LEU A 23 -0.98 2.94 11.96
C LEU A 23 0.04 3.70 12.83
N VAL A 24 0.64 4.76 12.30
CA VAL A 24 1.57 5.60 13.06
C VAL A 24 0.89 6.28 14.24
N GLN A 25 -0.35 6.75 14.09
CA GLN A 25 -1.15 7.29 15.21
C GLN A 25 -1.48 6.25 16.28
N GLN A 26 -1.53 4.96 15.93
CA GLN A 26 -1.69 3.85 16.87
C GLN A 26 -0.37 3.49 17.61
N GLY A 27 0.74 4.18 17.30
CA GLY A 27 2.04 3.93 17.89
C GLY A 27 2.89 2.91 17.11
N ILE A 28 2.46 2.51 15.91
CA ILE A 28 3.25 1.63 15.03
C ILE A 28 4.39 2.46 14.40
N SER A 29 5.59 1.86 14.32
CA SER A 29 6.72 2.54 13.69
C SER A 29 6.43 2.84 12.21
N SER A 30 6.98 3.94 11.68
CA SER A 30 6.78 4.33 10.28
C SER A 30 7.19 3.23 9.30
N GLY A 31 8.31 2.54 9.55
CA GLY A 31 8.78 1.42 8.72
C GLY A 31 7.83 0.22 8.73
N GLU A 32 7.30 -0.16 9.90
CA GLU A 32 6.33 -1.24 10.03
C GLU A 32 4.98 -0.87 9.40
N ALA A 33 4.51 0.36 9.60
CA ALA A 33 3.30 0.86 8.96
C ALA A 33 3.41 0.83 7.43
N ILE A 34 4.55 1.24 6.88
CA ILE A 34 4.83 1.14 5.44
C ILE A 34 4.84 -0.33 4.99
N ALA A 35 5.45 -1.23 5.75
CA ALA A 35 5.50 -2.65 5.40
C ALA A 35 4.10 -3.29 5.35
N ILE A 36 3.24 -2.99 6.34
CA ILE A 36 1.84 -3.44 6.39
C ILE A 36 1.07 -2.93 5.17
N VAL A 37 1.17 -1.63 4.88
CA VAL A 37 0.45 -1.03 3.75
C VAL A 37 0.97 -1.52 2.41
N ALA A 38 2.29 -1.69 2.26
CA ALA A 38 2.88 -2.27 1.06
C ALA A 38 2.40 -3.71 0.82
N GLN A 39 2.24 -4.50 1.88
CA GLN A 39 1.65 -5.84 1.78
C GLN A 39 0.19 -5.77 1.33
N GLN A 40 -0.61 -4.91 1.96
CA GLN A 40 -2.02 -4.73 1.60
C GLN A 40 -2.20 -4.29 0.15
N LEU A 41 -1.32 -3.41 -0.33
CA LEU A 41 -1.30 -2.99 -1.74
C LEU A 41 -0.98 -4.17 -2.65
N ARG A 42 0.07 -4.95 -2.37
CA ARG A 42 0.40 -6.15 -3.16
C ARG A 42 -0.76 -7.13 -3.25
N ASP A 43 -1.42 -7.41 -2.12
CA ASP A 43 -2.56 -8.34 -2.07
C ASP A 43 -3.77 -7.82 -2.87
N THR A 44 -3.97 -6.50 -2.87
CA THR A 44 -5.06 -5.86 -3.62
C THR A 44 -4.77 -5.84 -5.12
N HIS A 45 -3.53 -5.52 -5.52
CA HIS A 45 -3.11 -5.48 -6.91
C HIS A 45 -3.13 -6.86 -7.58
N GLN A 46 -2.73 -7.92 -6.85
CA GLN A 46 -2.79 -9.29 -7.39
C GLN A 46 -4.22 -9.68 -7.80
N LYS A 47 -5.24 -9.17 -7.11
CA LYS A 47 -6.64 -9.41 -7.48
C LYS A 47 -7.12 -8.62 -8.69
N SER A 48 -6.49 -7.49 -9.00
CA SER A 48 -6.89 -6.62 -10.12
C SER A 48 -6.26 -7.03 -11.45
N GLU A 49 -5.08 -7.67 -11.45
CA GLU A 49 -4.47 -8.22 -12.67
C GLU A 49 -5.16 -9.51 -13.16
N GLU A 50 -6.02 -10.13 -12.34
CA GLU A 50 -6.72 -11.38 -12.67
C GLU A 50 -8.11 -11.19 -13.30
N LYS A 51 -8.54 -9.97 -13.64
CA LYS A 51 -9.89 -9.72 -14.18
C LYS A 51 -9.92 -8.83 -15.41
#